data_AF-A0A034VGL2-F1
#
_entry.id   AF-A0A034VGL2-F1
#
_cell.length_a   1.000
_cell.length_b   1.000
_cell.length_c   1.000
_cell.angle_alpha   90.00
_cell.angle_beta   90.00
_cell.angle_gamma   90.00
#
_symmetry.space_group_name_H-M   'P 1'
#
loop_
_entity.id
_entity.type
_entity.pdbx_description
1 polymer ?
#
loop_
_entity_poly.entity_id
_entity_poly.type
_entity_poly.pdbx_seq_one_letter_code
_entity_poly.pdbx_strand_id
1 'polypeptide(L)'
;EKFRWRKDQMPYRSQFYDNATKADPELELNHFIEGSLATEIALIILDALEIIVQVATNSEMHHNLLGTVLKVMLHALSRNQSTLSLQNLFASQRSLIFKFPNLLFDEETDICADLCFLLLKHCGSLLPAIRSQASASLYLLMRQNFEIGNNFARVKMQVTMSLSSLVGTSPAFSEQSLRRALKTVLVY
;
A
#
# COMPACT_ATOMS: atom_id res chain seq x y z
N GLU A 1 -14.37 -2.72 -62.20
CA GLU A 1 -14.99 -1.87 -61.16
C GLU A 1 -14.17 -1.91 -59.86
N LYS A 2 -13.98 -0.76 -59.19
CA LYS A 2 -13.40 -0.67 -57.83
C LYS A 2 -14.35 0.15 -56.95
N PHE A 3 -15.35 -0.50 -56.35
CA PHE A 3 -16.16 0.10 -55.28
C PHE A 3 -15.41 0.00 -53.96
N ARG A 4 -14.43 0.89 -53.75
CA ARG A 4 -13.89 1.17 -52.41
C ARG A 4 -14.85 2.16 -51.75
N TRP A 5 -15.76 1.66 -50.92
CA TRP A 5 -16.64 2.46 -50.08
C TRP A 5 -15.79 3.42 -49.22
N ARG A 6 -15.81 4.72 -49.51
CA ARG A 6 -15.23 5.75 -48.62
C ARG A 6 -16.13 5.86 -47.39
N LYS A 7 -15.79 5.13 -46.34
CA LYS A 7 -16.43 5.18 -45.02
C LYS A 7 -16.13 6.48 -44.24
N ASP A 8 -15.29 7.37 -44.79
CA ASP A 8 -14.78 8.58 -44.13
C ASP A 8 -15.56 9.87 -44.46
N GLN A 9 -16.73 9.78 -45.10
CA GLN A 9 -17.57 10.96 -45.40
C GLN A 9 -18.94 10.89 -44.71
N MET A 10 -18.97 10.57 -43.43
CA MET A 10 -20.18 10.73 -42.61
C MET A 10 -19.98 11.90 -41.63
N PRO A 11 -20.57 13.09 -41.91
CA PRO A 11 -20.44 14.29 -41.06
C PRO A 11 -20.91 14.08 -39.61
N TYR A 12 -21.81 13.11 -39.40
CA TYR A 12 -22.35 12.79 -38.08
C TYR A 12 -21.35 12.04 -37.18
N ARG A 13 -20.32 11.39 -37.76
CA ARG A 13 -19.36 10.63 -36.97
C ARG A 13 -18.34 11.51 -36.25
N SER A 14 -17.97 12.68 -36.80
CA SER A 14 -17.01 13.59 -36.15
C SER A 14 -17.57 14.20 -34.86
N GLN A 15 -18.84 14.61 -34.87
CA GLN A 15 -19.48 15.27 -33.72
C GLN A 15 -19.57 14.39 -32.47
N PHE A 16 -19.65 13.07 -32.63
CA PHE A 16 -19.67 12.14 -31.50
C PHE A 16 -18.29 11.92 -30.86
N TYR A 17 -17.19 12.13 -31.60
CA TYR A 17 -15.83 12.00 -31.06
C TYR A 17 -15.26 13.32 -30.55
N ASP A 18 -15.66 14.45 -31.13
CA ASP A 18 -15.23 15.79 -30.71
C ASP A 18 -15.81 16.22 -29.36
N ASN A 19 -16.98 15.70 -28.97
CA ASN A 19 -17.57 15.93 -27.64
C ASN A 19 -17.04 14.97 -26.56
N ALA A 20 -16.39 13.87 -26.94
CA ALA A 20 -15.87 12.87 -26.00
C ALA A 20 -14.43 13.18 -25.51
N THR A 21 -13.77 14.18 -26.11
CA THR A 21 -12.34 14.47 -25.90
C THR A 21 -12.04 15.79 -25.22
N LYS A 22 -13.06 16.60 -24.88
CA LYS A 22 -12.87 17.71 -23.93
C LYS A 22 -13.09 17.16 -22.53
N ALA A 23 -12.01 16.91 -21.80
CA ALA A 23 -12.11 16.77 -20.36
C ALA A 23 -12.79 18.03 -19.82
N ASP A 24 -13.96 17.86 -19.23
CA ASP A 24 -14.71 18.94 -18.63
C ASP A 24 -13.88 19.45 -17.44
N PRO A 25 -13.34 20.69 -17.47
CA PRO A 25 -12.50 21.21 -16.40
C PRO A 25 -13.21 21.20 -15.04
N GLU A 26 -14.55 21.25 -15.03
CA GLU A 26 -15.35 21.11 -13.82
C GLU A 26 -15.30 19.68 -13.27
N LEU A 27 -15.34 18.67 -14.14
CA LEU A 27 -15.21 17.26 -13.78
C LEU A 27 -13.79 16.94 -13.23
N GLU A 28 -12.74 17.49 -13.85
CA GLU A 28 -11.37 17.34 -13.35
C GLU A 28 -11.19 17.97 -11.97
N LEU A 29 -11.77 19.15 -11.75
CA LEU A 29 -11.77 19.82 -10.46
C LEU A 29 -12.52 18.99 -9.40
N ASN A 30 -13.68 18.44 -9.75
CA ASN A 30 -14.46 17.59 -8.83
C ASN A 30 -13.66 16.34 -8.41
N HIS A 31 -12.99 15.66 -9.35
CA HIS A 31 -12.12 14.52 -9.01
C HIS A 31 -10.93 14.91 -8.12
N PHE A 32 -10.35 16.09 -8.34
CA PHE A 32 -9.26 16.60 -7.51
C PHE A 32 -9.72 16.86 -6.06
N ILE A 33 -10.89 17.49 -5.90
CA ILE A 33 -11.48 17.75 -4.59
C ILE A 33 -11.80 16.43 -3.89
N GLU A 34 -12.42 15.47 -4.58
CA GLU A 34 -12.73 14.15 -4.03
C GLU A 34 -11.47 13.41 -3.57
N GLY A 35 -10.40 13.42 -4.37
CA GLY A 35 -9.12 12.82 -3.99
C GLY A 35 -8.46 13.49 -2.77
N SER A 36 -8.65 14.80 -2.62
CA SER A 36 -8.18 15.57 -1.46
C SER A 36 -8.96 15.21 -0.21
N LEU A 37 -10.30 15.18 -0.29
CA LEU A 37 -11.18 14.76 0.80
C LEU A 37 -10.91 13.31 1.22
N ALA A 38 -10.70 12.40 0.27
CA ALA A 38 -10.33 11.02 0.57
C ALA A 38 -8.99 10.94 1.33
N THR A 39 -8.04 11.82 1.01
CA THR A 39 -6.77 11.91 1.73
C THR A 39 -6.97 12.41 3.17
N GLU A 40 -7.77 13.46 3.35
CA GLU A 40 -8.09 14.00 4.69
C GLU A 40 -8.77 12.94 5.56
N ILE A 41 -9.77 12.24 5.02
CA ILE A 41 -10.47 11.15 5.74
C ILE A 41 -9.47 10.07 6.16
N ALA A 42 -8.55 9.66 5.28
CA ALA A 42 -7.55 8.66 5.62
C ALA A 42 -6.61 9.12 6.75
N LEU A 43 -6.23 10.40 6.76
CA LEU A 43 -5.39 10.98 7.82
C LEU A 43 -6.16 11.13 9.15
N ILE A 44 -7.44 11.49 9.11
CA ILE A 44 -8.31 11.54 10.31
C ILE A 44 -8.47 10.14 10.92
N ILE A 45 -8.69 9.12 10.09
CA ILE A 45 -8.74 7.73 10.57
C ILE A 45 -7.42 7.34 11.22
N LEU A 46 -6.29 7.70 10.59
CA LEU A 46 -4.98 7.41 11.14
C LEU A 46 -4.73 8.11 12.49
N ASP A 47 -5.11 9.38 12.60
CA ASP A 47 -5.02 10.14 13.86
C ASP A 47 -5.87 9.50 14.98
N ALA A 48 -7.11 9.10 14.65
CA ALA A 48 -7.95 8.38 15.58
C ALA A 48 -7.33 7.04 16.03
N LEU A 49 -6.66 6.31 15.12
CA LEU A 49 -5.93 5.09 15.46
C LEU A 49 -4.74 5.36 16.38
N GLU A 50 -3.99 6.45 16.17
CA GLU A 50 -2.89 6.85 17.06
C GLU A 50 -3.39 7.20 18.47
N ILE A 51 -4.53 7.89 18.58
CA ILE A 51 -5.18 8.15 19.87
C ILE A 51 -5.57 6.83 20.55
N ILE A 52 -6.15 5.88 19.79
CA ILE A 52 -6.48 4.55 20.30
C ILE A 52 -5.22 3.82 20.79
N VAL A 53 -4.10 3.87 20.06
CA VAL A 53 -2.83 3.28 20.47
C VAL A 53 -2.33 3.92 21.76
N GLN A 54 -2.41 5.25 21.88
CA GLN A 54 -2.00 5.96 23.09
C GLN A 54 -2.85 5.55 24.29
N VAL A 55 -4.17 5.50 24.15
CA VAL A 55 -5.09 5.04 25.22
C VAL A 55 -4.84 3.57 25.56
N ALA A 56 -4.67 2.72 24.55
CA ALA A 56 -4.34 1.31 24.73
C ALA A 56 -3.02 1.13 25.45
N THR A 57 -2.02 1.98 25.23
CA THR A 57 -0.73 1.93 25.93
C THR A 57 -0.81 2.39 27.39
N ASN A 58 -1.82 3.20 27.74
CA ASN A 58 -2.04 3.67 29.10
C ASN A 58 -3.04 2.83 29.90
N SER A 59 -3.59 1.76 29.30
CA SER A 59 -4.58 0.88 29.91
C SER A 59 -4.13 -0.58 29.80
N GLU A 60 -4.53 -1.46 30.73
CA GLU A 60 -4.13 -2.89 30.72
C GLU A 60 -4.72 -3.70 29.53
N MET A 61 -5.39 -3.06 28.57
CA MET A 61 -6.10 -3.67 27.42
C MET A 61 -5.22 -3.84 26.16
N HIS A 62 -3.91 -3.99 26.33
CA HIS A 62 -2.91 -3.82 25.27
C HIS A 62 -3.06 -4.77 24.06
N HIS A 63 -3.17 -6.08 24.28
CA HIS A 63 -2.96 -7.04 23.18
C HIS A 63 -4.09 -7.05 22.13
N ASN A 64 -5.36 -7.11 22.56
CA ASN A 64 -6.49 -7.25 21.63
C ASN A 64 -6.75 -5.98 20.81
N LEU A 65 -6.59 -4.81 21.44
CA LEU A 65 -6.88 -3.53 20.82
C LEU A 65 -5.78 -3.14 19.81
N LEU A 66 -4.51 -3.32 20.17
CA LEU A 66 -3.38 -3.00 19.28
C LEU A 66 -3.33 -3.94 18.06
N GLY A 67 -3.67 -5.22 18.23
CA GLY A 67 -3.81 -6.14 17.10
C GLY A 67 -4.92 -5.72 16.13
N THR A 68 -6.02 -5.18 16.66
CA THR A 68 -7.12 -4.63 15.83
C THR A 68 -6.70 -3.36 15.10
N VAL A 69 -6.00 -2.44 15.77
CA VAL A 69 -5.43 -1.24 15.14
C VAL A 69 -4.54 -1.62 13.97
N LEU A 70 -3.62 -2.56 14.17
CA LEU A 70 -2.72 -3.02 13.11
C LEU A 70 -3.50 -3.60 11.91
N LYS A 71 -4.56 -4.38 12.15
CA LYS A 71 -5.43 -4.88 11.07
C LYS A 71 -6.08 -3.75 10.27
N VAL A 72 -6.58 -2.70 10.94
CA VAL A 72 -7.16 -1.53 10.26
C VAL A 72 -6.10 -0.79 9.44
N MET A 73 -4.87 -0.65 9.96
CA MET A 73 -3.76 -0.03 9.23
C MET A 73 -3.35 -0.84 8.00
N LEU A 74 -3.25 -2.17 8.11
CA LEU A 74 -2.98 -3.05 6.96
C LEU A 74 -4.12 -2.97 5.93
N HIS A 75 -5.36 -2.89 6.38
CA HIS A 75 -6.49 -2.67 5.50
C HIS A 75 -6.34 -1.35 4.73
N ALA A 76 -6.01 -0.24 5.41
CA ALA A 76 -5.79 1.05 4.78
C ALA A 76 -4.63 0.99 3.75
N LEU A 77 -3.53 0.32 4.08
CA LEU A 77 -2.38 0.09 3.18
C LEU A 77 -2.71 -0.77 1.95
N SER A 78 -3.74 -1.61 2.03
CA SER A 78 -4.21 -2.43 0.90
C SER A 78 -5.02 -1.64 -0.13
N ARG A 79 -5.58 -0.49 0.27
CA ARG A 79 -6.41 0.38 -0.57
C ARG A 79 -5.58 1.35 -1.41
N ASN A 80 -6.23 1.96 -2.40
CA ASN A 80 -5.65 3.04 -3.16
C ASN A 80 -5.65 4.30 -2.29
N GLN A 81 -4.49 4.61 -1.74
CA GLN A 81 -4.27 5.76 -0.88
C GLN A 81 -3.40 6.78 -1.60
N SER A 82 -3.56 8.06 -1.23
CA SER A 82 -2.66 9.10 -1.74
C SER A 82 -1.24 8.90 -1.20
N THR A 83 -0.26 9.52 -1.87
CA THR A 83 1.15 9.41 -1.46
C THR A 83 1.37 9.93 -0.04
N LEU A 84 0.68 11.01 0.34
CA LEU A 84 0.75 11.58 1.68
C LEU A 84 0.17 10.63 2.73
N SER A 85 -1.01 10.05 2.48
CA SER A 85 -1.64 9.08 3.37
C SER A 85 -0.73 7.85 3.57
N LEU A 86 -0.18 7.29 2.49
CA LEU A 86 0.73 6.15 2.55
C LEU A 86 2.00 6.44 3.36
N GLN A 87 2.60 7.64 3.21
CA GLN A 87 3.78 8.01 4.00
C GLN A 87 3.49 7.99 5.50
N ASN A 88 2.35 8.54 5.93
CA ASN A 88 1.95 8.55 7.33
C ASN A 88 1.59 7.13 7.81
N LEU A 89 0.83 6.36 7.02
CA LEU A 89 0.50 4.96 7.34
C LEU A 89 1.75 4.11 7.56
N PHE A 90 2.78 4.26 6.71
CA PHE A 90 4.06 3.54 6.89
C PHE A 90 4.83 4.02 8.12
N ALA A 91 4.82 5.32 8.42
CA ALA A 91 5.48 5.85 9.62
C ALA A 91 4.83 5.31 10.90
N SER A 92 3.50 5.38 10.99
CA SER A 92 2.72 4.81 12.09
C SER A 92 2.91 3.30 12.20
N GLN A 93 2.89 2.58 11.07
CA GLN A 93 3.06 1.12 11.05
C GLN A 93 4.42 0.71 11.64
N ARG A 94 5.50 1.40 11.25
CA ARG A 94 6.82 1.16 11.83
C ARG A 94 6.88 1.50 13.31
N SER A 95 6.29 2.63 13.71
CA SER A 95 6.22 3.04 15.13
C SER A 95 5.53 1.97 15.98
N LEU A 96 4.39 1.46 15.52
CA LEU A 96 3.62 0.44 16.22
C LEU A 96 4.39 -0.87 16.37
N ILE A 97 5.00 -1.36 15.28
CA ILE A 97 5.77 -2.61 15.28
C ILE A 97 7.07 -2.48 16.08
N PHE A 98 7.72 -1.32 16.02
CA PHE A 98 8.89 -1.04 16.84
C PHE A 98 8.57 -1.12 18.33
N LYS A 99 7.45 -0.53 18.77
CA LYS A 99 7.02 -0.52 20.18
C LYS A 99 6.47 -1.87 20.64
N PHE A 100 5.76 -2.58 19.76
CA PHE A 100 5.03 -3.80 20.09
C PHE A 100 5.32 -4.93 19.10
N PRO A 101 6.57 -5.46 19.07
CA PRO A 101 6.96 -6.49 18.11
C PRO A 101 6.11 -7.76 18.23
N ASN A 102 5.65 -8.10 19.44
CA ASN A 102 4.85 -9.30 19.71
C ASN A 102 3.52 -9.33 18.92
N LEU A 103 3.01 -8.19 18.45
CA LEU A 103 1.80 -8.13 17.61
C LEU A 103 1.92 -8.91 16.29
N LEU A 104 3.15 -9.08 15.79
CA LEU A 104 3.41 -9.79 14.53
C LEU A 104 3.75 -11.27 14.73
N PHE A 105 4.22 -11.64 15.92
CA PHE A 105 4.83 -12.93 16.17
C PHE A 105 3.96 -13.85 17.02
N ASP A 106 2.77 -13.39 17.38
CA ASP A 106 1.75 -14.24 17.98
C ASP A 106 1.35 -15.37 17.01
N GLU A 107 1.38 -16.62 17.49
CA GLU A 107 1.23 -17.81 16.66
C GLU A 107 -0.15 -17.89 15.98
N GLU A 108 -1.16 -17.28 16.58
CA GLU A 108 -2.56 -17.33 16.12
C GLU A 108 -2.89 -16.35 14.98
N THR A 109 -1.96 -15.51 14.52
CA THR A 109 -2.28 -14.44 13.57
C THR A 109 -1.46 -14.49 12.27
N ASP A 110 -2.14 -14.36 11.13
CA ASP A 110 -1.53 -14.25 9.79
C ASP A 110 -1.09 -12.81 9.44
N ILE A 111 -1.07 -11.91 10.42
CA ILE A 111 -0.81 -10.47 10.25
C ILE A 111 0.59 -10.22 9.66
N CYS A 112 1.59 -11.02 10.06
CA CYS A 112 2.94 -10.91 9.50
C CYS A 112 2.97 -11.22 8.00
N ALA A 113 2.16 -12.19 7.55
CA ALA A 113 2.04 -12.57 6.15
C ALA A 113 1.44 -11.43 5.32
N ASP A 114 0.32 -10.90 5.78
CA ASP A 114 -0.39 -9.79 5.15
C ASP A 114 0.50 -8.55 5.06
N LEU A 115 1.22 -8.23 6.14
CA LEU A 115 2.17 -7.13 6.14
C LEU A 115 3.31 -7.36 5.13
N CYS A 116 3.92 -8.56 5.10
CA CYS A 116 4.98 -8.87 4.14
C CYS A 116 4.48 -8.71 2.69
N PHE A 117 3.29 -9.22 2.39
CA PHE A 117 2.67 -9.10 1.08
C PHE A 117 2.46 -7.63 0.68
N LEU A 118 1.88 -6.83 1.58
CA LEU A 118 1.64 -5.40 1.33
C LEU A 118 2.95 -4.63 1.14
N LEU A 119 3.97 -4.91 1.94
CA LEU A 119 5.28 -4.26 1.82
C LEU A 119 5.94 -4.58 0.46
N LEU A 120 5.92 -5.84 0.03
CA LEU A 120 6.46 -6.24 -1.26
C LEU A 120 5.69 -5.62 -2.42
N LYS A 121 4.36 -5.56 -2.33
CA LYS A 121 3.50 -4.85 -3.29
C LYS A 121 3.93 -3.39 -3.44
N HIS A 122 4.11 -2.68 -2.33
CA HIS A 122 4.53 -1.26 -2.34
C HIS A 122 5.99 -1.05 -2.73
N CYS A 123 6.89 -2.01 -2.48
CA CYS A 123 8.24 -2.02 -3.03
C CYS A 123 8.26 -2.09 -4.56
N GLY A 124 7.24 -2.72 -5.16
CA GLY A 124 7.02 -2.74 -6.61
C GLY A 124 6.38 -1.48 -7.20
N SER A 125 6.07 -0.47 -6.38
CA SER A 125 5.42 0.78 -6.84
C SER A 125 6.29 1.55 -7.84
N LEU A 126 5.67 2.23 -8.80
CA LEU A 126 6.36 3.14 -9.72
C LEU A 126 6.85 4.42 -9.01
N LEU A 127 6.25 4.78 -7.88
CA LEU A 127 6.57 6.00 -7.13
C LEU A 127 7.77 5.78 -6.19
N PRO A 128 8.91 6.48 -6.37
CA PRO A 128 10.11 6.30 -5.55
C PRO A 128 9.89 6.56 -4.06
N ALA A 129 9.09 7.58 -3.73
CA ALA A 129 8.78 7.92 -2.33
C ALA A 129 8.10 6.75 -1.61
N ILE A 130 7.15 6.09 -2.26
CA ILE A 130 6.45 4.92 -1.71
C ILE A 130 7.39 3.73 -1.53
N ARG A 131 8.22 3.44 -2.55
CA ARG A 131 9.21 2.36 -2.45
C ARG A 131 10.16 2.55 -1.28
N SER A 132 10.65 3.78 -1.07
CA SER A 132 11.56 4.08 0.04
C SER A 132 10.91 3.82 1.40
N GLN A 133 9.64 4.22 1.57
CA GLN A 133 8.90 3.97 2.81
C GLN A 133 8.65 2.47 3.03
N ALA A 134 8.23 1.75 2.00
CA ALA A 134 7.99 0.31 2.09
C ALA A 134 9.29 -0.47 2.36
N SER A 135 10.41 -0.09 1.73
CA SER A 135 11.72 -0.70 1.97
C SER A 135 12.20 -0.50 3.40
N ALA A 136 12.00 0.70 3.97
CA ALA A 136 12.33 0.98 5.37
C ALA A 136 11.50 0.13 6.33
N SER A 137 10.20 -0.03 6.07
CA SER A 137 9.33 -0.92 6.85
C SER A 137 9.72 -2.40 6.72
N LEU A 138 10.11 -2.84 5.52
CA LEU A 138 10.58 -4.21 5.28
C LEU A 138 11.91 -4.48 5.99
N TYR A 139 12.85 -3.53 5.96
CA TYR A 139 14.11 -3.62 6.69
C TYR A 139 13.88 -3.73 8.19
N LEU A 140 13.02 -2.87 8.76
CA LEU A 140 12.65 -2.94 10.17
C LEU A 140 12.09 -4.33 10.54
N LEU A 141 11.20 -4.86 9.71
CA LEU A 141 10.61 -6.17 9.91
C LEU A 141 11.68 -7.28 9.91
N MET A 142 12.60 -7.27 8.94
CA MET A 142 13.70 -8.22 8.87
C MET A 142 14.63 -8.12 10.08
N ARG A 143 14.93 -6.89 10.53
CA ARG A 143 15.77 -6.65 11.71
C ARG A 143 15.12 -7.18 13.00
N GLN A 144 13.85 -6.87 13.23
CA GLN A 144 13.14 -7.38 14.41
C GLN A 144 13.02 -8.90 14.39
N ASN A 145 12.81 -9.51 13.22
CA ASN A 145 12.82 -10.97 13.07
C ASN A 145 14.15 -11.61 13.47
N PHE A 146 15.27 -10.93 13.18
CA PHE A 146 16.58 -11.39 13.57
C PHE A 146 16.80 -11.24 15.08
N GLU A 147 16.44 -10.10 15.67
CA GLU A 147 16.62 -9.82 17.11
C GLU A 147 15.78 -10.73 18.01
N ILE A 148 14.58 -11.16 17.56
CA ILE A 148 13.66 -12.02 18.34
C ILE A 148 14.03 -13.51 18.21
N GLY A 149 14.90 -13.88 17.28
CA GLY A 149 15.55 -15.20 17.21
C GLY A 149 14.68 -16.41 16.86
N ASN A 150 13.34 -16.28 16.80
CA ASN A 150 12.44 -17.45 16.81
C ASN A 150 11.52 -17.62 15.59
N ASN A 151 11.54 -16.72 14.58
CA ASN A 151 10.57 -16.75 13.47
C ASN A 151 11.14 -16.55 12.06
N PHE A 152 12.46 -16.65 11.89
CA PHE A 152 13.12 -16.43 10.60
C PHE A 152 12.62 -17.36 9.49
N ALA A 153 12.32 -18.62 9.82
CA ALA A 153 11.76 -19.58 8.88
C ALA A 153 10.33 -19.19 8.43
N ARG A 154 9.49 -18.73 9.37
CA ARG A 154 8.10 -18.30 9.09
C ARG A 154 8.08 -17.07 8.19
N VAL A 155 8.88 -16.05 8.50
CA VAL A 155 8.91 -14.83 7.68
C VAL A 155 9.53 -15.06 6.30
N LYS A 156 10.59 -15.86 6.20
CA LYS A 156 11.13 -16.26 4.90
C LYS A 156 10.08 -16.98 4.04
N MET A 157 9.29 -17.86 4.65
CA MET A 157 8.18 -18.55 3.96
C MET A 157 7.12 -17.55 3.49
N GLN A 158 6.71 -16.61 4.34
CA GLN A 158 5.71 -15.60 3.96
C GLN A 158 6.21 -14.65 2.88
N VAL A 159 7.47 -14.24 2.91
CA VAL A 159 8.08 -13.42 1.84
C VAL A 159 8.11 -14.19 0.52
N THR A 160 8.46 -15.48 0.55
CA THR A 160 8.52 -16.33 -0.65
C THR A 160 7.14 -16.56 -1.26
N MET A 161 6.15 -16.85 -0.42
CA MET A 161 4.75 -17.04 -0.84
C MET A 161 4.15 -15.74 -1.38
N SER A 162 4.37 -14.63 -0.67
CA SER A 162 3.90 -13.30 -1.08
C SER A 162 4.49 -12.87 -2.42
N LEU A 163 5.78 -13.16 -2.65
CA LEU A 163 6.41 -12.87 -3.93
C LEU A 163 5.79 -13.69 -5.07
N SER A 164 5.46 -14.95 -4.80
CA SER A 164 4.85 -15.85 -5.76
C SER A 164 3.43 -15.41 -6.15
N SER A 165 2.63 -14.94 -5.18
CA SER A 165 1.29 -14.41 -5.44
C SER A 165 1.31 -13.06 -6.17
N LEU A 166 2.31 -12.22 -5.89
CA LEU A 166 2.43 -10.88 -6.48
C LEU A 166 2.74 -10.92 -7.98
N VAL A 167 3.56 -11.87 -8.43
CA VAL A 167 3.91 -12.07 -9.85
C VAL A 167 2.69 -12.45 -10.70
N GLY A 168 1.66 -13.05 -10.09
CA GLY A 168 0.44 -13.46 -10.80
C GLY A 168 -0.74 -12.49 -10.77
N THR A 169 -0.70 -11.41 -9.97
CA THR A 169 -1.94 -10.67 -9.61
C THR A 169 -1.94 -9.17 -9.91
N SER A 170 -0.79 -8.50 -10.10
CA SER A 170 -0.76 -7.04 -10.17
C SER A 170 -0.29 -6.49 -11.53
N PRO A 171 -1.19 -5.86 -12.32
CA PRO A 171 -0.81 -5.25 -13.60
C PRO A 171 0.05 -3.98 -13.47
N ALA A 172 0.11 -3.38 -12.27
CA ALA A 172 0.88 -2.15 -11.98
C ALA A 172 2.19 -2.42 -11.20
N PHE A 173 2.51 -3.69 -10.95
CA PHE A 173 3.72 -4.09 -10.24
C PHE A 173 4.94 -4.03 -11.14
N SER A 174 5.99 -3.33 -10.72
CA SER A 174 7.27 -3.28 -11.42
C SER A 174 8.31 -4.17 -10.75
N GLU A 175 8.69 -5.25 -11.41
CA GLU A 175 9.76 -6.15 -10.95
C GLU A 175 11.10 -5.40 -10.83
N GLN A 176 11.39 -4.48 -11.75
CA GLN A 176 12.60 -3.68 -11.71
C GLN A 176 12.63 -2.76 -10.48
N SER A 177 11.49 -2.17 -10.13
CA SER A 177 11.32 -1.40 -8.90
C SER A 177 11.54 -2.24 -7.65
N LEU A 178 10.96 -3.46 -7.61
CA LEU A 178 11.16 -4.38 -6.49
C LEU A 178 12.63 -4.77 -6.34
N ARG A 179 13.30 -5.14 -7.43
CA ARG A 179 14.74 -5.47 -7.41
C ARG A 179 15.58 -4.31 -6.87
N ARG A 180 15.24 -3.05 -7.22
CA ARG A 180 15.92 -1.87 -6.67
C ARG A 180 15.67 -1.71 -5.18
N ALA A 181 14.43 -1.83 -4.73
CA ALA A 181 14.06 -1.75 -3.32
C ALA A 181 14.78 -2.79 -2.47
N LEU A 182 14.77 -4.07 -2.91
CA LEU A 182 15.44 -5.16 -2.19
C LEU A 182 16.96 -5.00 -2.16
N LYS A 183 17.59 -4.50 -3.24
CA LYS A 183 19.02 -4.16 -3.22
C LYS A 183 19.34 -3.12 -2.16
N THR A 184 18.51 -2.08 -2.01
CA THR A 184 18.69 -1.08 -0.96
C THR A 184 18.62 -1.70 0.43
N VAL A 185 17.66 -2.60 0.66
CA VAL A 185 17.53 -3.31 1.95
C VAL A 185 18.75 -4.17 2.27
N LEU A 186 19.38 -4.79 1.27
CA LEU A 186 20.58 -5.63 1.46
C LEU A 186 21.88 -4.83 1.72
N VAL A 187 21.88 -3.53 1.43
CA VAL A 187 23.04 -2.66 1.69
C VAL A 187 23.05 -2.13 3.13
N TYR A 188 21.89 -2.11 3.80
CA TYR A 188 21.71 -1.73 5.20
C TYR A 188 21.76 -2.94 6.14
#